data_AF-A0A1V5L2X1-F1
#
_entry.id   AF-A0A1V5L2X1-F1
#
_cell.length_a   1.000
_cell.length_b   1.000
_cell.length_c   1.000
_cell.angle_alpha   90.00
_cell.angle_beta   90.00
_cell.angle_gamma   90.00
#
_symmetry.space_group_name_H-M   'P 1'
#
loop_
_entity.id
_entity.type
_entity.pdbx_description
1 polymer ?
#
loop_
_entity_poly.entity_id
_entity_poly.type
_entity_poly.pdbx_seq_one_letter_code
_entity_poly.pdbx_strand_id
1 'polypeptide(L)' 'MEKGEYVRTLGPESVIAMGNGTNDALMLERSALGIAVVGPEGASTAALQKADLVVASIISGLDLLLNPKRLVATLRK' A
#
# COMPACT_ATOMS: atom_id res chain seq x y z
N MET A 1 8.82 13.84 -1.58
CA MET A 1 9.89 12.89 -2.01
C MET A 1 10.41 12.03 -0.85
N GLU A 2 10.34 12.48 0.40
CA GLU A 2 10.99 11.78 1.55
C GLU A 2 10.53 10.33 1.78
N LYS A 3 9.22 10.04 1.77
CA LYS A 3 8.71 8.71 2.16
C LYS A 3 9.16 7.59 1.23
N GLY A 4 9.19 7.83 -0.08
CA GLY A 4 9.66 6.84 -1.04
C GLY A 4 11.16 6.57 -0.95
N GLU A 5 11.97 7.56 -0.55
CA GLU A 5 13.39 7.33 -0.32
C GLU A 5 13.62 6.56 0.99
N TYR A 6 12.80 6.81 2.01
CA TYR A 6 12.85 6.04 3.24
C TYR A 6 12.62 4.54 3.01
N VAL A 7 11.63 4.17 2.18
CA VAL A 7 11.42 2.77 1.76
C VAL A 7 12.67 2.16 1.12
N ARG A 8 13.40 2.92 0.30
CA ARG A 8 14.66 2.45 -0.29
C ARG A 8 15.73 2.16 0.76
N THR A 9 15.80 2.98 1.81
CA THR A 9 16.77 2.75 2.90
C THR A 9 16.47 1.50 3.73
N LEU A 10 15.21 1.06 3.77
CA LEU A 10 14.79 -0.14 4.49
C LEU A 10 14.96 -1.44 3.68
N GLY A 11 15.28 -1.36 2.38
CA GLY A 11 15.19 -2.50 1.47
C GLY A 11 13.75 -2.68 1.00
N PRO A 12 13.38 -2.15 -0.19
CA PRO A 12 11.99 -2.09 -0.64
C PRO A 12 11.26 -3.45 -0.66
N GLU A 13 11.99 -4.53 -0.94
CA GLU A 13 11.54 -5.91 -0.94
C GLU A 13 11.06 -6.43 0.42
N SER A 14 11.44 -5.74 1.51
CA SER A 14 11.05 -6.09 2.88
C SER A 14 9.94 -5.21 3.45
N VAL A 15 9.41 -4.28 2.64
CA VAL A 15 8.45 -3.27 3.10
C VAL A 15 7.05 -3.55 2.54
N ILE A 16 6.07 -3.51 3.44
CA ILE A 16 4.66 -3.34 3.09
C ILE A 16 4.28 -1.91 3.47
N ALA A 17 3.80 -1.13 2.51
CA ALA A 17 3.40 0.25 2.72
C ALA A 17 1.88 0.39 2.66
N MET A 18 1.30 1.17 3.58
CA MET A 18 -0.11 1.55 3.55
C MET A 18 -0.25 3.07 3.58
N GLY A 19 -1.14 3.62 2.76
CA GLY A 19 -1.28 5.07 2.61
C GLY A 19 -2.51 5.47 1.80
N ASN A 20 -2.77 6.77 1.74
CA ASN A 20 -3.98 7.33 1.12
C ASN A 20 -3.68 8.59 0.29
N GLY A 21 -2.68 9.37 0.72
CA GLY A 21 -2.40 10.68 0.17
C GLY A 21 -1.44 10.66 -1.01
N THR A 22 -1.40 11.77 -1.76
CA THR A 22 -0.45 11.97 -2.87
C THR A 22 1.01 11.80 -2.43
N ASN A 23 1.33 12.16 -1.19
CA ASN A 23 2.68 12.02 -0.62
C ASN A 23 3.08 10.56 -0.35
N ASP A 24 2.11 9.65 -0.29
CA ASP A 24 2.33 8.22 -0.07
C ASP A 24 2.54 7.47 -1.38
N ALA A 25 2.17 8.06 -2.53
CA ALA A 25 2.14 7.37 -3.81
C ALA A 25 3.49 6.75 -4.21
N LEU A 26 4.61 7.43 -3.97
CA LEU A 26 5.96 6.88 -4.21
C LEU A 26 6.38 5.83 -3.18
N MET A 27 5.86 5.91 -1.96
CA MET A 27 6.10 4.90 -0.93
C MET A 27 5.40 3.60 -1.30
N LEU A 28 4.14 3.69 -1.75
CA LEU A 28 3.33 2.57 -2.21
C LEU A 28 3.93 1.90 -3.46
N GLU A 29 4.36 2.69 -4.45
CA GLU A 29 4.97 2.17 -5.69
C GLU A 29 6.27 1.41 -5.45
N ARG A 30 7.02 1.78 -4.41
CA ARG A 30 8.37 1.24 -4.18
C ARG A 30 8.38 0.03 -3.26
N SER A 31 7.40 -0.10 -2.37
CA SER A 31 7.30 -1.24 -1.45
C SER A 31 7.07 -2.56 -2.19
N ALA A 32 7.45 -3.69 -1.57
CA ALA A 32 7.10 -5.03 -2.04
C ALA A 32 5.59 -5.24 -2.17
N LEU A 33 4.82 -4.53 -1.34
CA LEU A 33 3.38 -4.49 -1.39
C LEU A 33 2.88 -3.10 -0.98
N GLY A 34 2.37 -2.34 -1.93
CA GLY A 34 1.70 -1.06 -1.71
C GLY A 34 0.19 -1.23 -1.57
N ILE A 35 -0.37 -0.80 -0.45
CA ILE A 35 -1.82 -0.86 -0.19
C ILE A 35 -2.38 0.56 -0.03
N ALA A 36 -3.27 0.96 -0.93
CA ALA A 36 -4.05 2.18 -0.76
C ALA A 36 -5.22 1.93 0.20
N VAL A 37 -5.37 2.77 1.22
CA VAL A 37 -6.48 2.73 2.17
C VAL A 37 -7.47 3.82 1.80
N VAL A 38 -8.69 3.48 1.39
CA VAL A 38 -9.75 4.43 1.02
C VAL A 38 -10.74 4.54 2.17
N GLY A 39 -10.56 5.56 3.00
CA GLY A 39 -11.49 5.93 4.06
C GLY A 39 -12.69 6.75 3.55
N PRO A 40 -13.56 7.22 4.45
CA PRO A 40 -14.72 8.05 4.11
C PRO A 40 -14.34 9.39 3.45
N GLU A 41 -13.13 9.89 3.69
CA GLU A 41 -12.59 11.08 3.02
C GLU A 41 -12.16 10.87 1.56
N GLY A 42 -12.23 9.63 1.06
CA GLY A 42 -11.70 9.26 -0.25
C GLY A 42 -10.18 9.03 -0.22
N ALA A 43 -9.54 8.95 -1.38
CA ALA A 43 -8.09 8.79 -1.52
C ALA A 43 -7.57 9.55 -2.73
N SER A 44 -6.29 9.92 -2.71
CA SER A 44 -5.64 10.51 -3.87
C SER A 44 -5.60 9.52 -5.04
N THR A 45 -6.00 9.97 -6.23
CA THR A 45 -5.90 9.17 -7.45
C THR A 45 -4.46 8.72 -7.71
N ALA A 46 -3.47 9.53 -7.34
CA ALA A 46 -2.06 9.18 -7.44
C ALA A 46 -1.69 8.00 -6.54
N ALA A 47 -2.24 7.93 -5.31
CA ALA A 47 -2.03 6.80 -4.41
C ALA A 47 -2.71 5.53 -4.95
N LEU A 48 -3.94 5.67 -5.47
CA LEU A 48 -4.70 4.55 -6.05
C LEU A 48 -3.98 3.93 -7.26
N GLN A 49 -3.46 4.75 -8.16
CA GLN A 49 -2.77 4.29 -9.38
C GLN A 49 -1.43 3.61 -9.10
N LYS A 50 -0.83 3.88 -7.95
CA LYS A 50 0.51 3.40 -7.57
C LYS A 50 0.51 2.27 -6.55
N ALA A 51 -0.67 1.85 -6.09
CA ALA A 51 -0.82 0.74 -5.16
C ALA A 51 -1.10 -0.57 -5.90
N ASP A 52 -0.69 -1.69 -5.30
CA ASP A 52 -1.01 -3.04 -5.78
C ASP A 52 -2.41 -3.47 -5.33
N LEU A 53 -2.87 -2.97 -4.18
CA LEU A 53 -4.16 -3.32 -3.57
C LEU A 53 -4.85 -2.08 -3.01
N VAL A 54 -6.18 -2.09 -3.01
CA VAL A 54 -7.02 -1.07 -2.38
C VAL A 54 -7.89 -1.71 -1.30
N VAL A 55 -7.94 -1.10 -0.11
CA VAL A 55 -8.79 -1.54 1.02
C VAL A 55 -9.61 -0.38 1.57
N ALA A 56 -10.77 -0.67 2.17
CA ALA A 56 -11.67 0.36 2.71
C ALA A 56 -11.27 0.90 4.10
N SER A 57 -10.33 0.25 4.79
CA SER A 57 -9.85 0.70 6.09
C SER A 57 -8.47 0.12 6.40
N ILE A 58 -7.74 0.79 7.29
CA ILE A 58 -6.43 0.28 7.77
C ILE A 58 -6.56 -1.07 8.48
N ILE A 59 -7.68 -1.30 9.18
CA ILE A 59 -7.96 -2.56 9.87
C ILE A 59 -8.06 -3.69 8.85
N SER A 60 -8.82 -3.49 7.77
CA SER A 60 -8.94 -4.48 6.70
C SER A 60 -7.59 -4.78 6.04
N GLY A 61 -6.73 -3.77 5.88
CA GLY A 61 -5.36 -3.95 5.38
C GLY A 61 -4.52 -4.83 6.30
N LEU A 62 -4.51 -4.56 7.61
CA LEU A 62 -3.78 -5.35 8.60
C LEU A 62 -4.32 -6.78 8.72
N ASP A 63 -5.64 -6.97 8.67
CA ASP A 63 -6.28 -8.28 8.70
C ASP A 63 -5.87 -9.18 7.52
N LEU A 64 -5.59 -8.59 6.35
CA LEU A 64 -5.07 -9.32 5.21
C LEU A 64 -3.66 -9.84 5.48
N LEU A 65 -2.82 -9.09 6.20
CA LEU A 65 -1.47 -9.52 6.59
C LEU A 65 -1.51 -10.70 7.57
N LEU A 66 -2.51 -10.75 8.44
CA LEU A 66 -2.74 -11.88 9.34
C LEU A 66 -3.20 -13.15 8.59
N ASN A 67 -3.69 -13.01 7.36
CA ASN A 67 -4.23 -14.11 6.56
C ASN A 67 -3.69 -14.07 5.11
N PRO A 68 -2.39 -14.34 4.89
CA PRO A 68 -1.71 -14.10 3.60
C PRO A 68 -2.35 -14.81 2.39
N LYS A 69 -3.04 -15.93 2.60
CA LYS A 69 -3.77 -16.66 1.54
C LYS A 69 -4.81 -15.78 0.84
N ARG A 70 -5.46 -14.86 1.57
CA ARG A 70 -6.45 -13.92 1.00
C ARG A 70 -5.77 -12.90 0.09
N LEU A 71 -4.57 -12.47 0.46
CA LEU A 71 -3.76 -11.52 -0.29
C LEU A 71 -3.28 -12.10 -1.63
N VAL A 72 -2.81 -13.35 -1.60
CA VAL A 72 -2.39 -14.07 -2.82
C VAL A 72 -3.54 -14.21 -3.81
N ALA A 73 -4.75 -14.49 -3.34
CA ALA A 73 -5.92 -14.64 -4.22
C ALA A 73 -6.23 -13.35 -5.00
N THR A 74 -6.08 -12.18 -4.37
CA THR A 74 -6.37 -10.88 -4.99
C THR A 74 -5.25 -10.40 -5.92
N LEU A 75 -3.99 -10.72 -5.61
CA LEU A 75 -2.83 -10.20 -6.34
C LEU A 75 -2.29 -11.14 -7.44
N ARG A 76 -2.84 -12.35 -7.57
CA ARG A 76 -2.41 -13.29 -8.61
C ARG A 76 -2.81 -12.76 -9.98
N LYS A 77 -1.87 -12.78 -10.92
CA LYS A 77 -2.11 -12.51 -12.36
C LYS A 77 -2.75 -13.70 -13.05
#